data_AF-A0A7C5K7B1-F1
#
_entry.id   AF-A0A7C5K7B1-F1
#
_cell.length_a   1.000
_cell.length_b   1.000
_cell.length_c   1.000
_cell.angle_alpha   90.00
_cell.angle_beta   90.00
_cell.angle_gamma   90.00
#
_symmetry.space_group_name_H-M   'P 1'
#
loop_
_entity.id
_entity.type
_entity.pdbx_description
1 polymer ?
#
loop_
_entity_poly.entity_id
_entity_poly.type
_entity_poly.pdbx_seq_one_letter_code
_entity_poly.pdbx_strand_id
1 'polypeptide(L)'
;MSFPVHRPRRLRQTAALRALVRETELSLAHFVQPLFVRAGRRLRRPIPSLPGQCQLSVDELVKEAGALVQLGVPAVILFGIPDHKDEQASGATGIVPKAIRALKQEFPELLVIADVCLCEYMSHGHCGVVKAGRVDNDATLPLLARVAVAYAAAGADIVAPSDMMDGRVAAIRSALDKAGHTHTPIMSYAAKFASAFYGPFRDAAESPPQFGDRQSYQMDCANAAEALREVALDLDEGAD
;
A
#
# COMPACT_ATOMS: atom_id res chain seq x y z
N MET A 1 16.32 51.18 21.05
CA MET A 1 15.91 50.58 19.77
C MET A 1 14.48 50.11 19.92
N SER A 2 13.54 50.66 19.15
CA SER A 2 12.11 50.44 19.40
C SER A 2 11.64 49.08 18.90
N PHE A 3 10.79 48.52 19.72
CA PHE A 3 10.15 47.23 19.59
C PHE A 3 9.05 47.22 18.50
N PRO A 4 8.90 46.14 17.69
CA PRO A 4 9.91 45.18 17.27
C PRO A 4 10.55 45.51 15.89
N VAL A 5 11.84 45.15 15.72
CA VAL A 5 12.61 45.21 14.45
C VAL A 5 12.17 44.11 13.49
N HIS A 6 12.06 42.88 13.99
CA HIS A 6 11.50 41.74 13.27
C HIS A 6 9.97 41.77 13.33
N ARG A 7 9.31 41.81 12.18
CA ARG A 7 7.85 41.79 12.09
C ARG A 7 7.40 40.71 11.12
N PRO A 8 7.29 39.44 11.55
CA PRO A 8 6.84 38.34 10.70
C PRO A 8 5.47 38.59 10.03
N ARG A 9 4.63 39.44 10.65
CA ARG A 9 3.36 39.90 10.07
C ARG A 9 3.52 40.63 8.73
N ARG A 10 4.69 41.18 8.39
CA ARG A 10 4.94 41.89 7.11
C ARG A 10 4.68 40.99 5.90
N LEU A 11 5.09 39.72 5.94
CA LEU A 11 4.88 38.75 4.86
C LEU A 11 3.46 38.14 4.84
N ARG A 12 2.59 38.54 5.79
CA ARG A 12 1.24 37.98 5.96
C ARG A 12 0.13 38.99 5.64
N GLN A 13 0.48 40.18 5.19
CA GLN A 13 -0.45 41.30 5.00
C GLN A 13 -1.45 41.09 3.86
N THR A 14 -1.03 40.41 2.79
CA THR A 14 -1.88 40.22 1.60
C THR A 14 -1.86 38.76 1.16
N ALA A 15 -2.88 38.36 0.40
CA ALA A 15 -2.93 37.04 -0.22
C ALA A 15 -1.72 36.81 -1.15
N ALA A 16 -1.32 37.82 -1.93
CA ALA A 16 -0.15 37.76 -2.81
C ALA A 16 1.16 37.52 -2.04
N LEU A 17 1.38 38.22 -0.91
CA LEU A 17 2.57 38.00 -0.08
C LEU A 17 2.61 36.60 0.51
N ARG A 18 1.45 36.09 0.97
CA ARG A 18 1.34 34.72 1.51
C ARG A 18 1.56 33.66 0.45
N ALA A 19 1.12 33.90 -0.79
CA ALA A 19 1.37 32.99 -1.90
C ALA A 19 2.86 32.95 -2.27
N LEU A 20 3.51 34.11 -2.35
CA LEU A 20 4.93 34.22 -2.72
C LEU A 20 5.89 33.49 -1.77
N VAL A 21 5.56 33.45 -0.47
CA VAL A 21 6.44 32.84 0.57
C VAL A 21 5.93 31.50 1.09
N ARG A 22 4.97 30.88 0.39
CA ARG A 22 4.39 29.61 0.80
C ARG A 22 5.46 28.50 0.72
N GLU A 23 5.67 27.80 1.82
CA GLU A 23 6.68 26.72 1.92
C GLU A 23 6.15 25.36 1.43
N THR A 24 4.83 25.17 1.36
CA THR A 24 4.21 23.88 1.02
C THR A 24 3.01 24.08 0.12
N GLU A 25 3.01 23.35 -1.00
CA GLU A 25 1.91 23.29 -1.95
C GLU A 25 1.47 21.86 -2.16
N LEU A 26 0.18 21.67 -2.44
CA LEU A 26 -0.41 20.38 -2.70
C LEU A 26 -0.85 20.33 -4.16
N SER A 27 -0.38 19.31 -4.88
CA SER A 27 -0.69 19.04 -6.28
C SER A 27 -1.35 17.68 -6.39
N LEU A 28 -2.27 17.50 -7.38
CA LEU A 28 -2.85 16.20 -7.71
C LEU A 28 -1.78 15.16 -8.10
N ALA A 29 -0.64 15.62 -8.62
CA ALA A 29 0.49 14.76 -8.94
C ALA A 29 1.08 14.03 -7.72
N HIS A 30 0.76 14.44 -6.49
CA HIS A 30 1.22 13.80 -5.26
C HIS A 30 0.23 12.74 -4.71
N PHE A 31 -0.90 12.52 -5.38
CA PHE A 31 -1.93 11.61 -4.88
C PHE A 31 -1.79 10.20 -5.45
N VAL A 32 -1.96 9.22 -4.57
CA VAL A 32 -2.16 7.81 -4.89
C VAL A 32 -3.52 7.42 -4.32
N GLN A 33 -4.43 6.92 -5.15
CA GLN A 33 -5.77 6.52 -4.69
C GLN A 33 -5.82 5.02 -4.33
N PRO A 34 -6.11 4.66 -3.07
CA PRO A 34 -6.39 3.27 -2.69
C PRO A 34 -7.69 2.75 -3.30
N LEU A 35 -7.66 1.55 -3.86
CA LEU A 35 -8.81 0.88 -4.44
C LEU A 35 -8.90 -0.58 -3.98
N PHE A 36 -10.11 -1.02 -3.62
CA PHE A 36 -10.40 -2.37 -3.14
C PHE A 36 -11.04 -3.20 -4.25
N VAL A 37 -10.40 -4.31 -4.65
CA VAL A 37 -10.88 -5.13 -5.76
C VAL A 37 -11.28 -6.54 -5.31
N ARG A 38 -12.44 -7.00 -5.79
CA ARG A 38 -13.03 -8.31 -5.48
C ARG A 38 -13.56 -8.98 -6.74
N ALA A 39 -13.70 -10.31 -6.72
CA ALA A 39 -14.38 -11.03 -7.78
C ALA A 39 -15.88 -10.64 -7.88
N GLY A 40 -16.41 -10.67 -9.11
CA GLY A 40 -17.77 -10.28 -9.40
C GLY A 40 -17.87 -9.57 -10.75
N ARG A 41 -19.06 -9.03 -11.05
CA ARG A 41 -19.32 -8.27 -12.26
C ARG A 41 -20.36 -7.19 -11.96
N ARG A 42 -20.14 -5.96 -12.43
CA ARG A 42 -20.96 -4.77 -12.12
C ARG A 42 -21.22 -4.63 -10.61
N LEU A 43 -20.20 -4.93 -9.82
CA LEU A 43 -20.28 -4.96 -8.36
C LEU A 43 -19.59 -3.74 -7.79
N ARG A 44 -20.34 -2.98 -6.99
CA ARG A 44 -19.87 -1.85 -6.19
C ARG A 44 -20.46 -2.00 -4.80
N ARG A 45 -19.73 -2.65 -3.89
CA ARG A 45 -20.17 -2.93 -2.52
C ARG A 45 -19.64 -1.84 -1.58
N PRO A 46 -20.50 -0.99 -1.00
CA PRO A 46 -20.06 0.05 -0.07
C PRO A 46 -19.35 -0.54 1.16
N ILE A 47 -18.38 0.20 1.69
CA ILE A 47 -17.69 -0.12 2.95
C ILE A 47 -18.26 0.81 4.03
N PRO A 48 -19.12 0.33 4.95
CA PRO A 48 -19.82 1.20 5.90
C PRO A 48 -18.90 2.02 6.80
N SER A 49 -17.76 1.46 7.20
CA SER A 49 -16.76 2.14 8.03
C SER A 49 -15.87 3.13 7.26
N LEU A 50 -15.94 3.12 5.93
CA LEU A 50 -15.27 4.10 5.04
C LEU A 50 -16.29 4.70 4.05
N PRO A 51 -17.12 5.67 4.49
CA PRO A 51 -18.11 6.29 3.63
C PRO A 51 -17.51 6.83 2.32
N GLY A 52 -18.14 6.50 1.20
CA GLY A 52 -17.67 6.85 -0.15
C GLY A 52 -16.74 5.81 -0.79
N GLN A 53 -16.19 4.86 -0.02
CA GLN A 53 -15.36 3.78 -0.55
C GLN A 53 -16.17 2.50 -0.80
N CYS A 54 -15.74 1.72 -1.79
CA CYS A 54 -16.39 0.48 -2.18
C CYS A 54 -15.35 -0.61 -2.46
N GLN A 55 -15.74 -1.87 -2.24
CA GLN A 55 -15.14 -3.02 -2.90
C GLN A 55 -15.73 -3.13 -4.32
N LEU A 56 -14.87 -3.17 -5.34
CA LEU A 56 -15.25 -3.10 -6.74
C LEU A 56 -14.96 -4.43 -7.45
N SER A 57 -15.84 -4.84 -8.37
CA SER A 57 -15.42 -5.80 -9.41
C SER A 57 -14.46 -5.13 -10.39
N VAL A 58 -13.65 -5.92 -11.10
CA VAL A 58 -12.65 -5.39 -12.05
C VAL A 58 -13.27 -4.44 -13.08
N ASP A 59 -14.48 -4.71 -13.57
CA ASP A 59 -15.17 -3.82 -14.53
C ASP A 59 -15.62 -2.47 -13.92
N GLU A 60 -15.97 -2.43 -12.63
CA GLU A 60 -16.26 -1.17 -11.93
C GLU A 60 -14.98 -0.45 -11.50
N LEU A 61 -13.92 -1.19 -11.17
CA LEU A 61 -12.59 -0.65 -10.89
C LEU A 61 -12.04 0.15 -12.08
N VAL A 62 -12.16 -0.39 -13.29
CA VAL A 62 -11.72 0.30 -14.52
C VAL A 62 -12.49 1.60 -14.73
N LYS A 63 -13.80 1.64 -14.43
CA LYS A 63 -14.59 2.88 -14.51
C LYS A 63 -14.15 3.91 -13.49
N GLU A 64 -13.92 3.49 -12.25
CA GLU A 64 -13.44 4.35 -11.17
C GLU A 64 -12.05 4.92 -11.52
N ALA A 65 -11.14 4.09 -12.04
CA ALA A 65 -9.83 4.53 -12.53
C ALA A 65 -9.94 5.52 -13.70
N GLY A 66 -10.89 5.33 -14.62
CA GLY A 66 -11.14 6.28 -15.70
C GLY A 66 -11.53 7.68 -15.20
N ALA A 67 -12.34 7.76 -14.15
CA ALA A 67 -12.67 9.03 -13.51
C ALA A 67 -11.44 9.67 -12.84
N LEU A 68 -10.60 8.87 -12.18
CA LEU A 68 -9.35 9.35 -11.57
C LEU A 68 -8.36 9.90 -12.61
N VAL A 69 -8.19 9.19 -13.73
CA VAL A 69 -7.35 9.63 -14.85
C VAL A 69 -7.87 10.95 -15.44
N GLN A 70 -9.19 11.08 -15.64
CA GLN A 70 -9.79 12.34 -16.11
C GLN A 70 -9.56 13.53 -15.16
N LEU A 71 -9.51 13.27 -13.85
CA LEU A 71 -9.18 14.28 -12.85
C LEU A 71 -7.69 14.61 -12.79
N GLY A 72 -6.82 13.80 -13.39
CA GLY A 72 -5.36 13.97 -13.35
C GLY A 72 -4.69 13.33 -12.13
N VAL A 73 -5.32 12.34 -11.49
CA VAL A 73 -4.67 11.52 -10.46
C VAL A 73 -3.73 10.53 -11.13
N PRO A 74 -2.41 10.53 -10.81
CA PRO A 74 -1.42 9.78 -11.58
C PRO A 74 -1.33 8.31 -11.20
N ALA A 75 -1.80 7.93 -10.01
CA ALA A 75 -1.52 6.62 -9.43
C ALA A 75 -2.66 6.03 -8.60
N VAL A 76 -2.75 4.70 -8.60
CA VAL A 76 -3.64 3.93 -7.73
C VAL A 76 -2.84 2.86 -6.98
N ILE A 77 -3.29 2.50 -5.78
CA ILE A 77 -2.78 1.32 -5.05
C ILE A 77 -3.90 0.30 -4.85
N LEU A 78 -3.63 -0.95 -5.22
CA LEU A 78 -4.63 -2.02 -5.24
C LEU A 78 -4.55 -2.90 -3.99
N PHE A 79 -5.71 -3.13 -3.37
CA PHE A 79 -5.92 -4.11 -2.32
C PHE A 79 -6.91 -5.17 -2.79
N GLY A 80 -6.48 -6.44 -2.78
CA GLY A 80 -7.29 -7.56 -3.25
C GLY A 80 -8.11 -8.20 -2.15
N ILE A 81 -9.34 -8.59 -2.46
CA ILE A 81 -10.17 -9.39 -1.57
C ILE A 81 -10.58 -10.67 -2.31
N PRO A 82 -9.98 -11.83 -1.95
CA PRO A 82 -10.22 -13.08 -2.66
C PRO A 82 -11.57 -13.71 -2.25
N ASP A 83 -12.06 -14.63 -3.08
CA ASP A 83 -13.24 -15.45 -2.74
C ASP A 83 -12.94 -16.51 -1.67
N HIS A 84 -11.67 -16.95 -1.59
CA HIS A 84 -11.20 -17.97 -0.65
C HIS A 84 -9.89 -17.54 -0.01
N LYS A 85 -9.72 -17.87 1.28
CA LYS A 85 -8.51 -17.62 2.07
C LYS A 85 -7.93 -18.94 2.57
N ASP A 86 -6.62 -19.08 2.50
CA ASP A 86 -5.91 -20.28 2.96
C ASP A 86 -4.52 -19.95 3.53
N GLU A 87 -3.90 -20.91 4.19
CA GLU A 87 -2.59 -20.76 4.85
C GLU A 87 -1.44 -20.50 3.86
N GLN A 88 -1.67 -20.70 2.56
CA GLN A 88 -0.68 -20.50 1.50
C GLN A 88 -0.88 -19.17 0.76
N ALA A 89 -1.87 -18.37 1.17
CA ALA A 89 -2.26 -17.13 0.53
C ALA A 89 -2.52 -17.29 -0.99
N SER A 90 -3.12 -18.40 -1.42
CA SER A 90 -3.27 -18.72 -2.86
C SER A 90 -4.08 -17.67 -3.64
N GLY A 91 -5.01 -16.99 -2.95
CA GLY A 91 -5.83 -15.91 -3.51
C GLY A 91 -5.04 -14.67 -3.93
N ALA A 92 -3.82 -14.48 -3.41
CA ALA A 92 -2.99 -13.31 -3.68
C ALA A 92 -2.67 -13.18 -5.16
N THR A 93 -2.44 -14.29 -5.86
CA THR A 93 -2.15 -14.32 -7.31
C THR A 93 -3.41 -14.41 -8.17
N GLY A 94 -4.59 -14.18 -7.59
CA GLY A 94 -5.89 -14.27 -8.24
C GLY A 94 -6.42 -12.92 -8.72
N ILE A 95 -7.07 -12.18 -7.81
CA ILE A 95 -7.86 -10.98 -8.17
C ILE A 95 -6.99 -9.78 -8.53
N VAL A 96 -5.90 -9.53 -7.79
CA VAL A 96 -5.01 -8.37 -8.03
C VAL A 96 -4.33 -8.44 -9.41
N PRO A 97 -3.73 -9.56 -9.86
CA PRO A 97 -3.17 -9.67 -11.21
C PRO A 97 -4.18 -9.47 -12.34
N LYS A 98 -5.47 -9.79 -12.11
CA LYS A 98 -6.55 -9.53 -13.09
C LYS A 98 -6.86 -8.03 -13.16
N ALA A 99 -6.92 -7.38 -11.99
CA ALA A 99 -7.15 -5.94 -11.87
C ALA A 99 -6.03 -5.12 -12.52
N ILE A 100 -4.77 -5.45 -12.20
CA ILE A 100 -3.58 -4.80 -12.78
C ILE A 100 -3.64 -4.86 -14.31
N ARG A 101 -3.83 -6.06 -14.88
CA ARG A 101 -3.90 -6.23 -16.34
C ARG A 101 -5.00 -5.41 -16.99
N ALA A 102 -6.18 -5.37 -16.39
CA ALA A 102 -7.30 -4.59 -16.89
C ALA A 102 -6.99 -3.08 -16.86
N LEU A 103 -6.40 -2.59 -15.77
CA LEU A 103 -6.01 -1.17 -15.65
C LEU A 103 -4.91 -0.79 -16.63
N LYS A 104 -3.84 -1.58 -16.75
CA LYS A 104 -2.75 -1.28 -17.70
C LYS A 104 -3.20 -1.39 -19.16
N GLN A 105 -4.20 -2.23 -19.46
CA GLN A 105 -4.77 -2.32 -20.80
C GLN A 105 -5.56 -1.05 -21.16
N GLU A 106 -6.37 -0.52 -20.24
CA GLU A 106 -7.22 0.64 -20.51
C GLU A 106 -6.48 1.97 -20.32
N PHE A 107 -5.58 2.05 -19.32
CA PHE A 107 -4.83 3.24 -18.94
C PHE A 107 -3.34 2.92 -18.79
N PRO A 108 -2.59 2.75 -19.90
CA PRO A 108 -1.17 2.38 -19.86
C PRO A 108 -0.29 3.33 -19.05
N GLU A 109 -0.64 4.62 -19.03
CA GLU A 109 0.10 5.68 -18.32
C GLU A 109 -0.28 5.81 -16.83
N LEU A 110 -1.36 5.15 -16.38
CA LEU A 110 -1.71 5.14 -14.95
C LEU A 110 -0.70 4.28 -14.20
N LEU A 111 -0.10 4.84 -13.14
CA LEU A 111 0.78 4.10 -12.25
C LEU A 111 -0.07 3.17 -11.36
N VAL A 112 0.17 1.88 -11.47
CA VAL A 112 -0.50 0.83 -10.69
C VAL A 112 0.48 0.30 -9.66
N ILE A 113 0.24 0.66 -8.41
CA ILE A 113 0.94 0.14 -7.24
C ILE A 113 0.17 -1.07 -6.70
N ALA A 114 0.86 -2.13 -6.35
CA ALA A 114 0.24 -3.33 -5.76
C ALA A 114 0.73 -3.56 -4.33
N ASP A 115 -0.18 -3.56 -3.36
CA ASP A 115 0.12 -3.92 -1.97
C ASP A 115 0.55 -5.39 -1.90
N VAL A 116 1.74 -5.65 -1.33
CA VAL A 116 2.27 -6.99 -1.11
C VAL A 116 2.15 -7.32 0.38
N CYS A 117 1.11 -8.06 0.72
CA CYS A 117 0.84 -8.57 2.06
C CYS A 117 0.05 -9.88 1.96
N LEU A 118 -0.01 -10.65 3.05
CA LEU A 118 -0.74 -11.92 3.06
C LEU A 118 -2.04 -11.87 3.89
N CYS A 119 -2.32 -10.78 4.59
CA CYS A 119 -3.44 -10.73 5.55
C CYS A 119 -4.83 -10.78 4.90
N GLU A 120 -4.96 -10.30 3.67
CA GLU A 120 -6.17 -10.40 2.85
C GLU A 120 -6.45 -11.83 2.41
N TYR A 121 -5.41 -12.67 2.34
CA TYR A 121 -5.44 -13.97 1.67
C TYR A 121 -5.27 -15.15 2.61
N MET A 122 -4.73 -14.92 3.81
CA MET A 122 -4.57 -15.93 4.84
C MET A 122 -5.85 -16.14 5.64
N SER A 123 -6.19 -17.40 5.90
CA SER A 123 -7.40 -17.79 6.64
C SER A 123 -7.46 -17.13 8.02
N HIS A 124 -6.32 -17.03 8.72
CA HIS A 124 -6.20 -16.44 10.05
C HIS A 124 -6.04 -14.90 10.07
N GLY A 125 -5.92 -14.23 8.92
CA GLY A 125 -5.88 -12.76 8.83
C GLY A 125 -4.58 -12.08 9.30
N HIS A 126 -3.49 -12.84 9.51
CA HIS A 126 -2.16 -12.28 9.79
C HIS A 126 -1.37 -12.03 8.51
N CYS A 127 -0.35 -11.19 8.60
CA CYS A 127 0.50 -10.78 7.47
C CYS A 127 1.48 -11.87 7.00
N GLY A 128 1.53 -13.02 7.66
CA GLY A 128 2.51 -14.06 7.41
C GLY A 128 2.11 -15.43 7.95
N VAL A 129 2.92 -16.43 7.63
CA VAL A 129 2.72 -17.84 8.01
C VAL A 129 2.70 -17.95 9.53
N VAL A 130 1.69 -18.63 10.09
CA VAL A 130 1.59 -18.85 11.54
C VAL A 130 2.14 -20.22 11.92
N LYS A 131 3.08 -20.26 12.86
CA LYS A 131 3.56 -21.49 13.53
C LYS A 131 3.45 -21.33 15.04
N ALA A 132 2.88 -22.32 15.71
CA ALA A 132 2.71 -22.32 17.18
C ALA A 132 2.08 -21.01 17.73
N GLY A 133 1.11 -20.44 17.00
CA GLY A 133 0.42 -19.21 17.38
C GLY A 133 1.20 -17.91 17.19
N ARG A 134 2.34 -17.94 16.48
CA ARG A 134 3.15 -16.76 16.14
C ARG A 134 3.37 -16.67 14.64
N VAL A 135 3.49 -15.44 14.13
CA VAL A 135 3.89 -15.22 12.74
C VAL A 135 5.38 -15.55 12.62
N ASP A 136 5.71 -16.40 11.66
CA ASP A 136 7.07 -16.86 11.34
C ASP A 136 7.62 -16.01 10.19
N ASN A 137 8.69 -15.26 10.48
CA ASN A 137 9.30 -14.32 9.56
C ASN A 137 9.78 -15.01 8.27
N ASP A 138 10.72 -15.94 8.40
CA ASP A 138 11.44 -16.53 7.28
C ASP A 138 10.54 -17.42 6.42
N ALA A 139 9.56 -18.10 7.03
CA ALA A 139 8.57 -18.87 6.27
C ALA A 139 7.61 -17.96 5.46
N THR A 140 7.50 -16.69 5.82
CA THR A 140 6.64 -15.71 5.13
C THR A 140 7.32 -15.13 3.90
N LEU A 141 8.64 -14.87 3.95
CA LEU A 141 9.38 -14.19 2.88
C LEU A 141 9.21 -14.83 1.48
N PRO A 142 9.27 -16.17 1.32
CA PRO A 142 9.06 -16.79 0.00
C PRO A 142 7.67 -16.56 -0.59
N LEU A 143 6.64 -16.46 0.26
CA LEU A 143 5.28 -16.18 -0.19
C LEU A 143 5.14 -14.73 -0.66
N LEU A 144 5.69 -13.77 0.11
CA LEU A 144 5.73 -12.35 -0.28
C LEU A 144 6.46 -12.15 -1.61
N ALA A 145 7.64 -12.74 -1.75
CA ALA A 145 8.44 -12.71 -2.97
C ALA A 145 7.67 -13.27 -4.18
N ARG A 146 6.98 -14.40 -4.02
CA ARG A 146 6.14 -15.00 -5.07
C ARG A 146 4.98 -14.07 -5.47
N VAL A 147 4.35 -13.41 -4.51
CA VAL A 147 3.26 -12.46 -4.74
C VAL A 147 3.77 -11.23 -5.50
N ALA A 148 4.89 -10.64 -5.06
CA ALA A 148 5.50 -9.50 -5.74
C ALA A 148 5.85 -9.81 -7.21
N VAL A 149 6.46 -10.96 -7.48
CA VAL A 149 6.76 -11.42 -8.85
C VAL A 149 5.47 -11.58 -9.67
N ALA A 150 4.42 -12.15 -9.09
CA ALA A 150 3.13 -12.30 -9.79
C ALA A 150 2.49 -10.94 -10.14
N TYR A 151 2.69 -9.92 -9.31
CA TYR A 151 2.18 -8.56 -9.54
C TYR A 151 2.99 -7.83 -10.60
N ALA A 152 4.32 -7.90 -10.53
CA ALA A 152 5.20 -7.37 -11.57
C ALA A 152 4.92 -8.03 -12.93
N ALA A 153 4.76 -9.35 -12.97
CA ALA A 153 4.41 -10.09 -14.20
C ALA A 153 3.02 -9.73 -14.75
N ALA A 154 2.12 -9.21 -13.91
CA ALA A 154 0.81 -8.70 -14.34
C ALA A 154 0.87 -7.26 -14.89
N GLY A 155 2.00 -6.56 -14.69
CA GLY A 155 2.21 -5.18 -15.11
C GLY A 155 2.08 -4.15 -13.99
N ALA A 156 2.23 -4.53 -12.72
CA ALA A 156 2.34 -3.53 -11.65
C ALA A 156 3.59 -2.68 -11.88
N ASP A 157 3.42 -1.35 -11.81
CA ASP A 157 4.52 -0.42 -11.97
C ASP A 157 5.39 -0.40 -10.71
N ILE A 158 4.80 -0.58 -9.52
CA ILE A 158 5.47 -0.60 -8.21
C ILE A 158 4.88 -1.72 -7.35
N VAL A 159 5.71 -2.45 -6.61
CA VAL A 159 5.25 -3.36 -5.54
C VAL A 159 5.48 -2.72 -4.17
N ALA A 160 4.54 -2.89 -3.25
CA ALA A 160 4.54 -2.18 -1.98
C ALA A 160 4.39 -3.15 -0.78
N PRO A 161 5.49 -3.72 -0.25
CA PRO A 161 5.43 -4.65 0.87
C PRO A 161 4.95 -3.95 2.14
N SER A 162 3.86 -4.45 2.72
CA SER A 162 3.20 -3.86 3.90
C SER A 162 3.07 -4.82 5.09
N ASP A 163 3.77 -5.96 5.01
CA ASP A 163 3.75 -7.07 5.94
C ASP A 163 4.52 -6.85 7.26
N MET A 164 5.57 -6.02 7.24
CA MET A 164 6.52 -5.78 8.34
C MET A 164 7.33 -7.03 8.76
N MET A 165 7.73 -7.89 7.81
CA MET A 165 8.68 -8.99 8.06
C MET A 165 10.12 -8.49 7.88
N ASP A 166 11.04 -8.89 8.74
CA ASP A 166 12.46 -8.58 8.62
C ASP A 166 13.04 -9.17 7.32
N GLY A 167 13.80 -8.38 6.55
CA GLY A 167 14.45 -8.86 5.32
C GLY A 167 13.55 -8.96 4.09
N ARG A 168 12.29 -8.50 4.16
CA ARG A 168 11.33 -8.64 3.04
C ARG A 168 11.75 -7.88 1.78
N VAL A 169 12.41 -6.72 1.92
CA VAL A 169 12.80 -5.91 0.76
C VAL A 169 13.87 -6.65 -0.02
N ALA A 170 14.91 -7.14 0.65
CA ALA A 170 15.97 -7.93 0.01
C ALA A 170 15.42 -9.21 -0.64
N ALA A 171 14.51 -9.91 0.05
CA ALA A 171 13.88 -11.12 -0.48
C ALA A 171 13.06 -10.84 -1.76
N ILE A 172 12.26 -9.77 -1.75
CA ILE A 172 11.45 -9.35 -2.90
C ILE A 172 12.34 -8.85 -4.04
N ARG A 173 13.32 -7.99 -3.77
CA ARG A 173 14.28 -7.48 -4.77
C ARG A 173 14.99 -8.61 -5.51
N SER A 174 15.57 -9.56 -4.76
CA SER A 174 16.24 -10.73 -5.35
C SER A 174 15.28 -11.57 -6.21
N ALA A 175 14.02 -11.74 -5.78
CA ALA A 175 13.05 -12.52 -6.54
C ALA A 175 12.59 -11.81 -7.82
N LEU A 176 12.34 -10.50 -7.76
CA LEU A 176 12.04 -9.68 -8.93
C LEU A 176 13.19 -9.73 -9.94
N ASP A 177 14.44 -9.57 -9.49
CA ASP A 177 15.62 -9.62 -10.36
C ASP A 177 15.77 -10.97 -11.05
N LYS A 178 15.65 -12.08 -10.30
CA LYS A 178 15.72 -13.44 -10.85
C LYS A 178 14.61 -13.72 -11.85
N ALA A 179 13.45 -13.09 -11.69
CA ALA A 179 12.32 -13.20 -12.62
C ALA A 179 12.40 -12.22 -13.81
N GLY A 180 13.43 -11.37 -13.89
CA GLY A 180 13.61 -10.40 -14.98
C GLY A 180 12.89 -9.06 -14.77
N HIS A 181 12.34 -8.81 -13.58
CA HIS A 181 11.65 -7.57 -13.20
C HIS A 181 12.60 -6.58 -12.48
N THR A 182 13.80 -6.41 -13.03
CA THR A 182 14.87 -5.57 -12.44
C THR A 182 14.54 -4.08 -12.35
N HIS A 183 13.55 -3.62 -13.12
CA HIS A 183 13.12 -2.22 -13.21
C HIS A 183 11.88 -1.91 -12.35
N THR A 184 11.24 -2.93 -11.75
CA THR A 184 10.08 -2.72 -10.89
C THR A 184 10.55 -2.19 -9.53
N PRO A 185 10.14 -0.98 -9.11
CA PRO A 185 10.52 -0.41 -7.83
C PRO A 185 9.79 -1.04 -6.65
N ILE A 186 10.39 -0.91 -5.47
CA ILE A 186 9.83 -1.38 -4.20
C ILE A 186 9.52 -0.18 -3.29
N MET A 187 8.24 0.18 -3.20
CA MET A 187 7.76 1.18 -2.24
C MET A 187 7.51 0.51 -0.88
N SER A 188 8.55 0.37 -0.07
CA SER A 188 8.43 -0.29 1.23
C SER A 188 7.59 0.52 2.21
N TYR A 189 6.68 -0.14 2.92
CA TYR A 189 6.09 0.41 4.14
C TYR A 189 7.09 0.27 5.30
N ALA A 190 8.24 0.96 5.18
CA ALA A 190 9.39 0.78 6.04
C ALA A 190 9.07 0.98 7.53
N ALA A 191 8.36 2.05 7.87
CA ALA A 191 7.95 2.35 9.24
C ALA A 191 6.43 2.21 9.40
N LYS A 192 5.93 0.97 9.52
CA LYS A 192 4.50 0.69 9.74
C LYS A 192 4.23 0.30 11.20
N PHE A 193 3.53 1.20 11.89
CA PHE A 193 3.20 1.07 13.30
C PHE A 193 1.98 0.17 13.56
N ALA A 194 1.91 -0.42 14.75
CA ALA A 194 0.76 -1.13 15.28
C ALA A 194 -0.33 -0.16 15.74
N SER A 195 -0.92 0.57 14.79
CA SER A 195 -1.87 1.65 15.07
C SER A 195 -3.31 1.19 15.24
N ALA A 196 -4.06 1.90 16.10
CA ALA A 196 -5.51 1.77 16.24
C ALA A 196 -6.30 2.37 15.05
N PHE A 197 -5.63 3.09 14.13
CA PHE A 197 -6.31 3.81 13.05
C PHE A 197 -6.75 2.91 11.89
N TYR A 198 -6.34 1.64 11.87
CA TYR A 198 -6.62 0.72 10.76
C TYR A 198 -7.97 -0.01 10.83
N GLY A 199 -8.80 0.27 11.82
CA GLY A 199 -10.11 -0.41 11.99
C GLY A 199 -10.94 -0.42 10.68
N PRO A 200 -11.25 0.75 10.09
CA PRO A 200 -12.02 0.80 8.85
C PRO A 200 -11.35 0.10 7.64
N PHE A 201 -10.02 0.10 7.58
CA PHE A 201 -9.28 -0.63 6.54
C PHE A 201 -9.44 -2.14 6.70
N ARG A 202 -9.40 -2.67 7.93
CA ARG A 202 -9.58 -4.10 8.20
C ARG A 202 -10.96 -4.59 7.77
N ASP A 203 -11.98 -3.76 7.92
CA ASP A 203 -13.33 -4.05 7.39
C ASP A 203 -13.32 -4.05 5.85
N ALA A 204 -12.67 -3.07 5.23
CA ALA A 204 -12.57 -2.94 3.78
C ALA A 204 -11.86 -4.13 3.11
N ALA A 205 -10.74 -4.55 3.69
CA ALA A 205 -9.89 -5.65 3.23
C ALA A 205 -10.35 -7.03 3.74
N GLU A 206 -11.35 -7.05 4.63
CA GLU A 206 -11.83 -8.24 5.35
C GLU A 206 -10.70 -9.04 6.01
N SER A 207 -9.70 -8.35 6.58
CA SER A 207 -8.46 -8.93 7.11
C SER A 207 -8.23 -8.71 8.62
N PRO A 208 -9.26 -8.72 9.50
CA PRO A 208 -8.98 -8.70 10.93
C PRO A 208 -8.21 -9.98 11.33
N PRO A 209 -7.15 -9.87 12.16
CA PRO A 209 -6.49 -11.07 12.69
C PRO A 209 -7.50 -11.85 13.56
N GLN A 210 -7.57 -13.16 13.37
CA GLN A 210 -8.50 -14.01 14.12
C GLN A 210 -8.10 -14.20 15.59
N PHE A 211 -6.82 -13.95 15.91
CA PHE A 211 -6.29 -13.99 17.27
C PHE A 211 -5.23 -12.91 17.47
N GLY A 212 -5.01 -12.52 18.73
CA GLY A 212 -4.00 -11.55 19.10
C GLY A 212 -4.11 -10.23 18.33
N ASP A 213 -2.96 -9.68 17.98
CA ASP A 213 -2.82 -8.44 17.24
C ASP A 213 -1.60 -8.50 16.31
N ARG A 214 -1.18 -7.34 15.80
CA ARG A 214 -0.03 -7.22 14.90
C ARG A 214 1.21 -6.63 15.57
N GLN A 215 1.21 -6.44 16.89
CA GLN A 215 2.29 -5.76 17.65
C GLN A 215 3.59 -6.58 17.73
N SER A 216 3.56 -7.86 17.36
CA SER A 216 4.76 -8.70 17.30
C SER A 216 5.64 -8.44 16.08
N TYR A 217 5.19 -7.62 15.12
CA TYR A 217 5.91 -7.29 13.90
C TYR A 217 5.66 -5.84 13.43
N GLN A 218 4.44 -5.29 13.62
CA GLN A 218 4.22 -3.86 13.46
C GLN A 218 4.77 -3.10 14.66
N MET A 219 5.41 -1.96 14.39
CA MET A 219 6.20 -1.24 15.40
C MET A 219 5.36 -0.60 16.51
N ASP A 220 5.98 -0.31 17.65
CA ASP A 220 5.38 0.53 18.68
C ASP A 220 5.27 1.99 18.22
N CYS A 221 4.07 2.57 18.33
CA CYS A 221 3.77 3.97 18.02
C CYS A 221 4.62 4.99 18.79
N ALA A 222 5.21 4.61 19.93
CA ALA A 222 6.06 5.49 20.73
C ALA A 222 7.51 5.63 20.19
N ASN A 223 7.92 4.82 19.21
CA ASN A 223 9.34 4.65 18.88
C ASN A 223 9.77 5.36 17.58
N ALA A 224 10.01 6.67 17.65
CA ALA A 224 10.50 7.43 16.49
C ALA A 224 11.93 7.03 16.04
N ALA A 225 12.82 6.69 16.98
CA ALA A 225 14.19 6.29 16.65
C ALA A 225 14.26 4.90 15.99
N GLU A 226 13.35 4.01 16.35
CA GLU A 226 13.20 2.70 15.70
C GLU A 226 12.73 2.87 14.25
N ALA A 227 11.81 3.80 13.99
CA ALA A 227 11.31 4.07 12.64
C ALA A 227 12.41 4.48 11.67
N LEU A 228 13.36 5.29 12.14
CA LEU A 228 14.52 5.69 11.33
C LEU A 228 15.47 4.51 11.07
N ARG A 229 15.57 3.55 11.99
CA ARG A 229 16.37 2.33 11.79
C ARG A 229 15.71 1.39 10.78
N GLU A 230 14.40 1.18 10.89
CA GLU A 230 13.62 0.38 9.94
C GLU A 230 13.73 0.94 8.51
N VAL A 231 13.63 2.26 8.36
CA VAL A 231 13.87 2.94 7.06
C VAL A 231 15.29 2.70 6.55
N ALA A 232 16.30 2.84 7.42
CA ALA A 232 17.69 2.62 7.01
C ALA A 232 17.94 1.17 6.54
N LEU A 233 17.37 0.18 7.23
CA LEU A 233 17.46 -1.24 6.86
C LEU A 233 16.87 -1.48 5.46
N ASP A 234 15.67 -0.96 5.18
CA ASP A 234 15.05 -1.14 3.87
C ASP A 234 15.79 -0.43 2.74
N LEU A 235 16.39 0.73 3.01
CA LEU A 235 17.25 1.41 2.05
C LEU A 235 18.50 0.58 1.73
N ASP A 236 19.12 -0.02 2.76
CA ASP A 236 20.27 -0.92 2.59
C ASP A 236 19.89 -2.20 1.83
N GLU A 237 18.64 -2.65 1.94
CA GLU A 237 18.08 -3.79 1.22
C GLU A 237 17.63 -3.46 -0.23
N GLY A 238 17.59 -2.18 -0.60
CA GLY A 238 17.29 -1.72 -1.96
C GLY A 238 15.83 -1.34 -2.22
N ALA A 239 15.15 -0.75 -1.24
CA ALA A 239 13.88 -0.04 -1.47
C ALA A 239 14.09 1.26 -2.25
N ASP A 240 13.07 1.68 -3.01
CA ASP A 240 13.06 2.87 -3.89
C ASP A 240 12.09 3.95 -3.37
#